data_AF-A0A246F7K8-F1
#
_entry.id   AF-A0A246F7K8-F1
#
_cell.length_a   1.000
_cell.length_b   1.000
_cell.length_c   1.000
_cell.angle_alpha   90.00
_cell.angle_beta   90.00
_cell.angle_gamma   90.00
#
_symmetry.space_group_name_H-M   'P 1'
#
loop_
_entity.id
_entity.type
_entity.pdbx_description
1 polymer ?
#
loop_
_entity_poly.entity_id
_entity_poly.type
_entity_poly.pdbx_seq_one_letter_code
_entity_poly.pdbx_strand_id
1 'polypeptide(L)'
;MTIFIDWIDDKKKSTYVLTTLLIACYAAAYALPGKHWVALTALAGSIVLPFAIFLVWVIDSNLVERLLSRRWTAILFAGAVILYGMIANTFSSNLINDYFKVDPAHFTVTNVFLTTVYLFIGVFQPFVILPIWLALLLLSTLLIPAFIIMGSGLKALKRIGLYLLATFLVSASTQILGLLEKQLPTLAEKVALYSDFNEKHRCTAVWPASVDKVVFLYDGNVLAHISKTRNYEVFPCSPR
;
A
#
# COMPACT_ATOMS: atom_id res chain seq x y z
N MET A 1 -4.35 -26.87 -15.12
CA MET A 1 -3.93 -25.46 -15.06
C MET A 1 -5.01 -24.51 -15.67
N THR A 2 -6.27 -24.93 -15.74
CA THR A 2 -7.41 -24.13 -16.25
C THR A 2 -8.22 -23.47 -15.12
N ILE A 3 -8.31 -24.14 -13.96
CA ILE A 3 -9.02 -23.64 -12.77
C ILE A 3 -8.48 -22.29 -12.25
N PHE A 4 -7.19 -22.00 -12.47
CA PHE A 4 -6.56 -20.76 -12.00
C PHE A 4 -6.85 -19.54 -12.87
N ILE A 5 -7.37 -19.72 -14.09
CA ILE A 5 -7.62 -18.61 -15.05
C ILE A 5 -9.12 -18.26 -15.07
N ASP A 6 -10.00 -19.24 -14.91
CA ASP A 6 -11.47 -19.08 -15.02
C ASP A 6 -12.11 -18.10 -14.01
N TRP A 7 -11.39 -17.73 -12.94
CA TRP A 7 -11.89 -16.77 -11.95
C TRP A 7 -11.54 -15.32 -12.31
N ILE A 8 -10.51 -15.09 -13.14
CA ILE A 8 -10.03 -13.77 -13.54
C ILE A 8 -11.02 -13.12 -14.54
N ASP A 9 -11.58 -13.90 -15.44
CA ASP A 9 -12.48 -13.40 -16.50
C ASP A 9 -13.91 -13.10 -15.98
N ASP A 10 -14.28 -13.63 -14.82
CA ASP A 10 -15.62 -13.42 -14.23
C ASP A 10 -15.54 -12.45 -13.05
N LYS A 11 -16.10 -11.25 -13.23
CA LYS A 11 -16.19 -10.19 -12.19
C LYS A 11 -16.71 -10.69 -10.86
N LYS A 12 -17.73 -11.55 -10.85
CA LYS A 12 -18.35 -12.04 -9.60
C LYS A 12 -17.40 -12.99 -8.89
N LYS A 13 -16.76 -13.91 -9.62
CA LYS A 13 -15.77 -14.84 -9.05
C LYS A 13 -14.52 -14.10 -8.57
N SER A 14 -14.01 -13.16 -9.38
CA SER A 14 -12.91 -12.26 -9.02
C SER A 14 -13.19 -11.49 -7.73
N THR A 15 -14.34 -10.83 -7.64
CA THR A 15 -14.72 -10.09 -6.43
C THR A 15 -14.81 -11.02 -5.22
N TYR A 16 -15.41 -12.21 -5.37
CA TYR A 16 -15.52 -13.18 -4.29
C TYR A 16 -14.15 -13.63 -3.79
N VAL A 17 -13.28 -14.10 -4.69
CA VAL A 17 -11.93 -14.59 -4.36
C VAL A 17 -11.11 -13.50 -3.66
N LEU A 18 -11.09 -12.28 -4.22
CA LEU A 18 -10.33 -11.16 -3.65
C LEU A 18 -10.86 -10.72 -2.28
N THR A 19 -12.20 -10.71 -2.11
CA THR A 19 -12.82 -10.37 -0.81
C THR A 19 -12.54 -11.44 0.23
N THR A 20 -12.60 -12.73 -0.15
CA THR A 20 -12.26 -13.84 0.75
C THR A 20 -10.79 -13.78 1.16
N LEU A 21 -9.88 -13.50 0.23
CA LEU A 21 -8.46 -13.27 0.53
C LEU A 21 -8.27 -12.11 1.50
N LEU A 22 -8.98 -10.99 1.30
CA LEU A 22 -8.89 -9.83 2.17
C LEU A 22 -9.36 -10.15 3.60
N ILE A 23 -10.49 -10.86 3.73
CA ILE A 23 -10.98 -11.34 5.02
C ILE A 23 -9.97 -12.30 5.67
N ALA A 24 -9.38 -13.21 4.90
CA ALA A 24 -8.38 -14.14 5.40
C ALA A 24 -7.13 -13.42 5.90
N CYS A 25 -6.66 -12.38 5.20
CA CYS A 25 -5.55 -11.52 5.65
C CYS A 25 -5.87 -10.86 7.00
N TYR A 26 -7.09 -10.32 7.16
CA TYR A 26 -7.53 -9.71 8.42
C TYR A 26 -7.68 -10.72 9.54
N ALA A 27 -8.28 -11.88 9.27
CA ALA A 27 -8.42 -12.96 10.25
C ALA A 27 -7.05 -13.49 10.70
N ALA A 28 -6.11 -13.67 9.77
CA ALA A 28 -4.75 -14.11 10.08
C ALA A 28 -4.00 -13.09 10.96
N ALA A 29 -4.10 -11.79 10.63
CA ALA A 29 -3.51 -10.72 11.44
C ALA A 29 -4.06 -10.68 12.86
N TYR A 30 -5.36 -10.92 13.01
CA TYR A 30 -6.01 -10.98 14.32
C TYR A 30 -5.63 -12.24 15.12
N ALA A 31 -5.58 -13.41 14.47
CA ALA A 31 -5.34 -14.70 15.12
C ALA A 31 -3.86 -14.92 15.49
N LEU A 32 -2.92 -14.30 14.77
CA LEU A 32 -1.48 -14.47 14.96
C LEU A 32 -0.78 -13.14 15.28
N PRO A 33 -1.16 -12.46 16.39
CA PRO A 33 -0.53 -11.20 16.77
C PRO A 33 0.96 -11.42 17.07
N GLY A 34 1.81 -10.50 16.60
CA GLY A 34 3.25 -10.52 16.85
C GLY A 34 4.12 -11.22 15.80
N LYS A 35 3.53 -11.90 14.81
CA LYS A 35 4.30 -12.42 13.65
C LYS A 35 4.46 -11.32 12.60
N HIS A 36 5.67 -10.78 12.45
CA HIS A 36 5.95 -9.67 11.53
C HIS A 36 5.56 -9.95 10.07
N TRP A 37 5.73 -11.18 9.59
CA TRP A 37 5.34 -11.55 8.23
C TRP A 37 3.82 -11.51 8.04
N VAL A 38 3.03 -11.92 9.05
CA VAL A 38 1.56 -11.85 9.00
C VAL A 38 1.11 -10.39 8.92
N ALA A 39 1.69 -9.54 9.76
CA ALA A 39 1.41 -8.10 9.74
C ALA A 39 1.75 -7.47 8.38
N LEU A 40 2.90 -7.84 7.78
CA LEU A 40 3.29 -7.36 6.47
C LEU A 40 2.33 -7.83 5.36
N THR A 41 1.93 -9.11 5.39
CA THR A 41 0.96 -9.64 4.42
C THR A 41 -0.42 -9.00 4.56
N ALA A 42 -0.86 -8.72 5.77
CA ALA A 42 -2.12 -8.04 6.02
C ALA A 42 -2.06 -6.59 5.55
N LEU A 43 -0.96 -5.89 5.82
CA LEU A 43 -0.74 -4.51 5.38
C LEU A 43 -0.68 -4.41 3.84
N ALA A 44 0.09 -5.28 3.18
CA ALA A 44 0.11 -5.35 1.72
C ALA A 44 -1.26 -5.75 1.15
N GLY A 45 -1.93 -6.72 1.78
CA GLY A 45 -3.28 -7.16 1.41
C GLY A 45 -4.31 -6.03 1.52
N SER A 46 -4.26 -5.21 2.56
CA SER A 46 -5.13 -4.04 2.75
C SER A 46 -4.95 -2.94 1.71
N ILE A 47 -3.81 -2.90 1.05
CA ILE A 47 -3.53 -1.93 0.00
C ILE A 47 -3.93 -2.52 -1.34
N VAL A 48 -3.37 -3.70 -1.66
CA VAL A 48 -3.46 -4.31 -2.99
C VAL A 48 -4.84 -4.90 -3.25
N LEU A 49 -5.45 -5.59 -2.29
CA LEU A 49 -6.71 -6.31 -2.53
C LEU A 49 -7.89 -5.35 -2.68
N PRO A 50 -8.10 -4.32 -1.84
CA PRO A 50 -9.15 -3.33 -2.08
C PRO A 50 -8.98 -2.61 -3.41
N PHE A 51 -7.73 -2.29 -3.79
CA PHE A 51 -7.44 -1.70 -5.10
C PHE A 51 -7.78 -2.66 -6.25
N ALA A 52 -7.41 -3.94 -6.15
CA ALA A 52 -7.74 -4.94 -7.14
C ALA A 52 -9.25 -5.16 -7.27
N ILE A 53 -9.98 -5.22 -6.15
CA ILE A 53 -11.45 -5.30 -6.14
C ILE A 53 -12.04 -4.09 -6.86
N PHE A 54 -11.53 -2.89 -6.55
CA PHE A 54 -11.97 -1.67 -7.23
C PHE A 54 -11.70 -1.72 -8.73
N LEU A 55 -10.50 -2.13 -9.17
CA LEU A 55 -10.17 -2.25 -10.59
C LEU A 55 -11.10 -3.22 -11.32
N VAL A 56 -11.39 -4.40 -10.73
CA VAL A 56 -12.35 -5.36 -11.31
C VAL A 56 -13.72 -4.71 -11.50
N TRP A 57 -14.16 -3.89 -10.55
CA TRP A 57 -15.45 -3.20 -10.63
C TRP A 57 -15.47 -2.06 -11.64
N VAL A 58 -14.36 -1.34 -11.75
CA VAL A 58 -14.20 -0.16 -12.59
C VAL A 58 -13.96 -0.53 -14.06
N ILE A 59 -13.09 -1.49 -14.34
CA ILE A 59 -12.80 -1.96 -15.71
C ILE A 59 -14.07 -2.51 -16.36
N ASP A 60 -14.83 -3.32 -15.63
CA ASP A 60 -16.09 -3.91 -16.09
C ASP A 60 -17.28 -2.99 -15.79
N SER A 61 -17.09 -1.66 -15.90
CA SER A 61 -18.16 -0.67 -15.80
C SER A 61 -18.36 0.05 -17.11
N ASN A 62 -19.62 0.26 -17.48
CA ASN A 62 -20.01 1.04 -18.67
C ASN A 62 -19.43 2.46 -18.66
N LEU A 63 -19.06 2.97 -17.48
CA LEU A 63 -18.51 4.31 -17.32
C LEU A 63 -17.08 4.36 -17.86
N VAL A 64 -16.24 3.38 -17.54
CA VAL A 64 -14.87 3.28 -18.05
C VAL A 64 -14.85 2.90 -19.52
N GLU A 65 -15.73 2.00 -19.95
CA GLU A 65 -15.87 1.67 -21.38
C GLU A 65 -16.18 2.94 -22.18
N ARG A 66 -17.13 3.77 -21.72
CA ARG A 66 -17.43 5.07 -22.34
C ARG A 66 -16.28 6.06 -22.23
N LEU A 67 -15.59 6.11 -21.08
CA LEU A 67 -14.46 7.01 -20.88
C LEU A 67 -13.26 6.64 -21.75
N LEU A 68 -12.96 5.36 -21.95
CA LEU A 68 -11.83 4.91 -22.75
C LEU A 68 -12.17 4.80 -24.24
N SER A 69 -13.45 4.73 -24.60
CA SER A 69 -13.89 4.71 -26.01
C SER A 69 -13.45 5.94 -26.81
N ARG A 70 -13.27 7.10 -26.14
CA ARG A 70 -12.77 8.33 -26.77
C ARG A 70 -11.26 8.44 -26.57
N ARG A 71 -10.52 8.57 -27.67
CA ARG A 71 -9.04 8.66 -27.64
C ARG A 71 -8.51 9.76 -26.71
N TRP A 72 -9.15 10.92 -26.70
CA TRP A 72 -8.70 12.05 -25.87
C TRP A 72 -8.84 11.81 -24.37
N THR A 73 -9.90 11.13 -23.92
CA THR A 73 -10.10 10.81 -22.49
C THR A 73 -9.18 9.68 -22.03
N ALA A 74 -8.82 8.74 -22.91
CA ALA A 74 -7.77 7.76 -22.63
C ALA A 74 -6.40 8.43 -22.44
N ILE A 75 -6.06 9.42 -23.28
CA ILE A 75 -4.83 10.23 -23.14
C ILE A 75 -4.84 11.01 -21.83
N LEU A 76 -5.95 11.66 -21.49
CA LEU A 76 -6.08 12.39 -20.22
C LEU A 76 -5.93 11.46 -19.01
N PHE A 77 -6.52 10.27 -19.06
CA PHE A 77 -6.39 9.27 -18.01
C PHE A 77 -4.94 8.80 -17.84
N ALA A 78 -4.25 8.47 -18.94
CA ALA A 78 -2.84 8.11 -18.91
C ALA A 78 -1.96 9.25 -18.38
N GLY A 79 -2.22 10.49 -18.82
CA GLY A 79 -1.55 11.68 -18.32
C GLY A 79 -1.74 11.90 -16.83
N ALA A 80 -2.95 11.67 -16.31
CA ALA A 80 -3.22 11.74 -14.88
C ALA A 80 -2.43 10.68 -14.10
N VAL A 81 -2.41 9.42 -14.57
CA VAL A 81 -1.63 8.34 -13.93
C VAL A 81 -0.14 8.69 -13.89
N ILE A 82 0.42 9.22 -14.97
CA ILE A 82 1.83 9.65 -15.02
C ILE A 82 2.08 10.79 -14.04
N LEU A 83 1.24 11.83 -14.05
CA LEU A 83 1.38 12.98 -13.16
C LEU A 83 1.33 12.55 -11.68
N TYR A 84 0.40 11.67 -11.32
CA TYR A 84 0.32 11.12 -9.98
C TYR A 84 1.53 10.25 -9.63
N GLY A 85 2.02 9.44 -10.55
CA GLY A 85 3.26 8.67 -10.35
C GLY A 85 4.47 9.58 -10.08
N MET A 86 4.58 10.70 -10.81
CA MET A 86 5.62 11.70 -10.56
C MET A 86 5.49 12.34 -9.18
N ILE A 87 4.27 12.74 -8.78
CA ILE A 87 4.01 13.31 -7.45
C ILE A 87 4.35 12.31 -6.34
N ALA A 88 3.94 11.05 -6.49
CA ALA A 88 4.25 9.99 -5.53
C ALA A 88 5.76 9.74 -5.40
N ASN A 89 6.49 9.78 -6.52
CA ASN A 89 7.94 9.67 -6.53
C ASN A 89 8.61 10.86 -5.84
N THR A 90 8.10 12.08 -6.01
CA THR A 90 8.60 13.27 -5.30
C THR A 90 8.39 13.14 -3.80
N PHE A 91 7.22 12.69 -3.34
CA PHE A 91 6.97 12.49 -1.90
C PHE A 91 7.87 11.39 -1.31
N SER A 92 8.03 10.28 -2.04
CA SER A 92 8.97 9.21 -1.66
C SER A 92 10.40 9.73 -1.54
N SER A 93 10.87 10.48 -2.54
CA SER A 93 12.20 11.08 -2.56
C SER A 93 12.40 12.06 -1.41
N ASN A 94 11.42 12.91 -1.12
CA ASN A 94 11.48 13.84 0.00
C ASN A 94 11.54 13.11 1.34
N LEU A 95 10.75 12.05 1.54
CA LEU A 95 10.79 11.26 2.77
C LEU A 95 12.18 10.63 3.00
N ILE A 96 12.78 10.05 1.94
CA ILE A 96 14.12 9.45 2.01
C ILE A 96 15.16 10.53 2.33
N ASN A 97 15.12 11.66 1.64
CA ASN A 97 16.04 12.77 1.87
C ASN A 97 15.89 13.35 3.29
N ASP A 98 14.66 13.56 3.76
CA ASP A 98 14.40 14.10 5.08
C ASP A 98 14.84 13.16 6.20
N TYR A 99 14.71 11.84 6.00
CA TYR A 99 15.05 10.84 7.00
C TYR A 99 16.55 10.51 7.01
N PHE A 100 17.15 10.21 5.85
CA PHE A 100 18.54 9.78 5.74
C PHE A 100 19.53 10.91 5.48
N LYS A 101 19.06 12.10 5.12
CA LYS A 101 19.89 13.28 4.76
C LYS A 101 20.86 13.01 3.60
N VAL A 102 20.46 12.14 2.68
CA VAL A 102 21.23 11.68 1.52
C VAL A 102 20.35 11.68 0.28
N ASP A 103 20.95 11.81 -0.90
CA ASP A 103 20.27 11.72 -2.18
C ASP A 103 19.46 10.40 -2.31
N PRO A 104 18.13 10.47 -2.55
CA PRO A 104 17.26 9.31 -2.75
C PRO A 104 17.67 8.38 -3.89
N ALA A 105 18.48 8.84 -4.85
CA ALA A 105 18.99 8.01 -5.95
C ALA A 105 19.76 6.77 -5.45
N HIS A 106 20.35 6.83 -4.24
CA HIS A 106 21.03 5.70 -3.61
C HIS A 106 20.09 4.63 -3.04
N PHE A 107 18.79 4.92 -2.97
CA PHE A 107 17.75 4.09 -2.35
C PHE A 107 16.75 3.61 -3.40
N THR A 108 17.23 2.91 -4.45
CA THR A 108 16.39 2.57 -5.61
C THR A 108 15.20 1.69 -5.21
N VAL A 109 15.43 0.65 -4.40
CA VAL A 109 14.36 -0.30 -4.03
C VAL A 109 13.38 0.36 -3.06
N THR A 110 13.89 1.07 -2.05
CA THR A 110 13.05 1.80 -1.09
C THR A 110 12.23 2.88 -1.77
N ASN A 111 12.80 3.61 -2.73
CA ASN A 111 12.09 4.66 -3.46
C ASN A 111 10.95 4.09 -4.32
N VAL A 112 11.16 2.96 -5.01
CA VAL A 112 10.07 2.30 -5.77
C VAL A 112 8.97 1.80 -4.83
N PHE A 113 9.35 1.18 -3.70
CA PHE A 113 8.40 0.70 -2.70
C PHE A 113 7.56 1.84 -2.13
N LEU A 114 8.19 2.91 -1.65
CA LEU A 114 7.52 4.06 -1.07
C LEU A 114 6.69 4.82 -2.11
N THR A 115 7.17 4.99 -3.34
CA THR A 115 6.39 5.57 -4.44
C THR A 115 5.11 4.78 -4.67
N THR A 116 5.18 3.46 -4.66
CA THR A 116 4.01 2.58 -4.79
C THR A 116 3.04 2.79 -3.63
N VAL A 117 3.55 2.84 -2.40
CA VAL A 117 2.73 3.09 -1.20
C VAL A 117 2.07 4.48 -1.28
N TYR A 118 2.81 5.53 -1.66
CA TYR A 118 2.30 6.88 -1.83
C TYR A 118 1.29 7.00 -2.97
N LEU A 119 1.41 6.21 -4.03
CA LEU A 119 0.41 6.15 -5.09
C LEU A 119 -0.91 5.59 -4.54
N PHE A 120 -0.85 4.51 -3.76
CA PHE A 120 -2.05 3.95 -3.15
C PHE A 120 -2.64 4.86 -2.06
N ILE A 121 -1.84 5.41 -1.15
CA ILE A 121 -2.35 6.33 -0.12
C ILE A 121 -2.84 7.64 -0.76
N GLY A 122 -2.05 8.24 -1.63
CA GLY A 122 -2.33 9.56 -2.21
C GLY A 122 -3.44 9.58 -3.26
N VAL A 123 -3.64 8.49 -4.02
CA VAL A 123 -4.68 8.42 -5.06
C VAL A 123 -5.86 7.58 -4.57
N PHE A 124 -5.61 6.36 -4.13
CA PHE A 124 -6.69 5.42 -3.85
C PHE A 124 -7.47 5.79 -2.58
N GLN A 125 -6.81 6.27 -1.53
CA GLN A 125 -7.51 6.65 -0.30
C GLN A 125 -8.49 7.84 -0.50
N PRO A 126 -8.07 9.03 -0.97
CA PRO A 126 -8.97 10.19 -1.04
C PRO A 126 -9.99 10.10 -2.18
N PHE A 127 -9.66 9.48 -3.31
CA PHE A 127 -10.54 9.48 -4.49
C PHE A 127 -11.45 8.26 -4.58
N VAL A 128 -11.11 7.15 -3.92
CA VAL A 128 -11.89 5.91 -3.99
C VAL A 128 -12.45 5.52 -2.64
N ILE A 129 -11.57 5.26 -1.67
CA ILE A 129 -12.00 4.70 -0.39
C ILE A 129 -12.81 5.73 0.42
N LEU A 130 -12.37 6.99 0.46
CA LEU A 130 -13.05 8.04 1.22
C LEU A 130 -14.49 8.30 0.73
N PRO A 131 -14.77 8.50 -0.57
CA PRO A 131 -16.14 8.65 -1.06
C PRO A 131 -17.00 7.42 -0.81
N ILE A 132 -16.46 6.20 -0.98
CA ILE A 132 -17.18 4.95 -0.67
C ILE A 132 -17.52 4.89 0.82
N TRP A 133 -16.57 5.22 1.69
CA TRP A 133 -16.77 5.24 3.12
C TRP A 133 -17.82 6.27 3.54
N LEU A 134 -17.77 7.49 3.00
CA LEU A 134 -18.78 8.52 3.23
C LEU A 134 -20.16 8.09 2.74
N ALA A 135 -20.23 7.47 1.55
CA ALA A 135 -21.48 6.94 1.01
C ALA A 135 -22.06 5.84 1.91
N LEU A 136 -21.22 4.91 2.41
CA LEU A 136 -21.63 3.88 3.37
C LEU A 136 -22.05 4.48 4.72
N LEU A 137 -21.43 5.56 5.19
CA LEU A 137 -21.92 6.23 6.40
C LEU A 137 -23.29 6.85 6.18
N LEU A 138 -23.49 7.59 5.10
CA LEU A 138 -24.77 8.21 4.76
C LEU A 138 -25.88 7.18 4.50
N LEU A 139 -25.54 6.08 3.82
CA LEU A 139 -26.48 4.99 3.60
C LEU A 139 -26.79 4.24 4.90
N SER A 140 -25.85 4.18 5.86
CA SER A 140 -26.07 3.45 7.12
C SER A 140 -27.11 4.13 8.00
N THR A 141 -27.11 5.46 8.01
CA THR A 141 -28.07 6.26 8.79
C THR A 141 -29.49 6.19 8.22
N LEU A 142 -29.64 5.97 6.90
CA LEU A 142 -30.94 5.86 6.22
C LEU A 142 -31.46 4.43 6.09
N LEU A 143 -30.61 3.48 5.68
CA LEU A 143 -31.04 2.12 5.33
C LEU A 143 -31.23 1.22 6.54
N ILE A 144 -30.38 1.31 7.57
CA ILE A 144 -30.49 0.45 8.76
C ILE A 144 -31.86 0.63 9.44
N PRO A 145 -32.33 1.85 9.76
CA PRO A 145 -33.66 2.03 10.34
C PRO A 145 -34.77 1.61 9.36
N ALA A 146 -34.65 1.89 8.06
CA ALA A 146 -35.64 1.46 7.06
C ALA A 146 -35.78 -0.07 6.98
N PHE A 147 -34.67 -0.82 7.05
CA PHE A 147 -34.70 -2.28 7.05
C PHE A 147 -35.23 -2.88 8.35
N ILE A 148 -34.97 -2.25 9.50
CA ILE A 148 -35.53 -2.65 10.79
C ILE A 148 -37.05 -2.46 10.80
N ILE A 149 -37.55 -1.38 10.18
CA ILE A 149 -38.99 -1.04 10.15
C ILE A 149 -39.75 -1.85 9.09
N MET A 150 -39.17 -2.07 7.90
CA MET A 150 -39.88 -2.67 6.75
C MET A 150 -39.56 -4.15 6.49
N GLY A 151 -38.51 -4.72 7.09
CA GLY A 151 -37.98 -6.02 6.70
C GLY A 151 -38.26 -7.14 7.70
N SER A 152 -39.21 -8.04 7.39
CA SER A 152 -39.31 -9.35 8.06
C SER A 152 -38.74 -10.47 7.19
N GLY A 153 -37.77 -11.22 7.73
CA GLY A 153 -37.28 -12.48 7.15
C GLY A 153 -35.80 -12.56 6.76
N LEU A 154 -35.37 -13.75 6.35
CA LEU A 154 -33.97 -14.14 6.08
C LEU A 154 -33.28 -13.29 4.99
N LYS A 155 -34.05 -12.75 4.04
CA LYS A 155 -33.51 -11.91 2.95
C LYS A 155 -33.07 -10.53 3.46
N ALA A 156 -33.78 -9.95 4.43
CA ALA A 156 -33.39 -8.69 5.06
C ALA A 156 -32.09 -8.87 5.86
N LEU A 157 -32.00 -9.97 6.63
CA LEU A 157 -30.80 -10.31 7.39
C LEU A 157 -29.56 -10.47 6.50
N LYS A 158 -29.67 -11.15 5.35
CA LYS A 158 -28.55 -11.28 4.39
C LYS A 158 -28.09 -9.93 3.84
N ARG A 159 -29.01 -9.01 3.54
CA ARG A 159 -28.66 -7.66 3.03
C ARG A 159 -27.99 -6.82 4.11
N ILE A 160 -28.52 -6.84 5.34
CA ILE A 160 -27.90 -6.16 6.49
C ILE A 160 -26.51 -6.72 6.76
N GLY A 161 -26.36 -8.06 6.76
CA GLY A 161 -25.07 -8.71 6.97
C GLY A 161 -24.03 -8.32 5.90
N LEU A 162 -24.42 -8.30 4.62
CA LEU A 162 -23.54 -7.85 3.54
C LEU A 162 -23.15 -6.36 3.71
N TYR A 163 -24.10 -5.53 4.12
CA TYR A 163 -23.88 -4.10 4.35
C TYR A 163 -22.90 -3.85 5.50
N LEU A 164 -23.09 -4.53 6.62
CA LEU A 164 -22.19 -4.47 7.77
C LEU A 164 -20.79 -4.98 7.40
N LEU A 165 -20.70 -6.07 6.63
CA LEU A 165 -19.42 -6.58 6.14
C LEU A 165 -18.71 -5.55 5.26
N ALA A 166 -19.40 -4.93 4.31
CA ALA A 166 -18.82 -3.88 3.47
C ALA A 166 -18.35 -2.68 4.30
N THR A 167 -19.17 -2.21 5.24
CA THR A 167 -18.83 -1.09 6.13
C THR A 167 -17.59 -1.42 6.98
N PHE A 168 -17.52 -2.64 7.51
CA PHE A 168 -16.39 -3.14 8.28
C PHE A 168 -15.12 -3.18 7.42
N LEU A 169 -15.18 -3.76 6.22
CA LEU A 169 -14.01 -3.88 5.32
C LEU A 169 -13.47 -2.52 4.90
N VAL A 170 -14.36 -1.58 4.53
CA VAL A 170 -13.95 -0.23 4.14
C VAL A 170 -13.35 0.52 5.33
N SER A 171 -13.96 0.43 6.51
CA SER A 171 -13.43 1.08 7.72
C SER A 171 -12.11 0.48 8.21
N ALA A 172 -11.96 -0.85 8.13
CA ALA A 172 -10.69 -1.51 8.44
C ALA A 172 -9.59 -1.06 7.48
N SER A 173 -9.91 -0.96 6.19
CA SER A 173 -8.96 -0.53 5.16
C SER A 173 -8.55 0.94 5.35
N THR A 174 -9.48 1.86 5.64
CA THR A 174 -9.14 3.27 5.94
C THR A 174 -8.25 3.40 7.17
N GLN A 175 -8.56 2.65 8.22
CA GLN A 175 -7.78 2.72 9.46
C GLN A 175 -6.36 2.17 9.27
N ILE A 176 -6.20 1.06 8.54
CA ILE A 176 -4.88 0.50 8.22
C ILE A 176 -4.07 1.46 7.36
N LEU A 177 -4.66 2.10 6.36
CA LEU A 177 -3.98 3.11 5.55
C LEU A 177 -3.55 4.33 6.39
N GLY A 178 -4.40 4.81 7.30
CA GLY A 178 -4.05 5.90 8.21
C GLY A 178 -2.96 5.52 9.23
N LEU A 179 -2.93 4.27 9.68
CA LEU A 179 -1.83 3.74 10.50
C LEU A 179 -0.53 3.63 9.69
N LEU A 180 -0.62 3.20 8.44
CA LEU A 180 0.51 3.09 7.53
C LEU A 180 1.15 4.47 7.30
N GLU A 181 0.35 5.50 7.04
CA GLU A 181 0.84 6.88 6.87
C GLU A 181 1.71 7.33 8.06
N LYS A 182 1.27 7.02 9.29
CA LYS A 182 2.03 7.35 10.52
C LYS A 182 3.29 6.51 10.68
N GLN A 183 3.33 5.30 10.13
CA GLN A 183 4.47 4.37 10.23
C GLN A 183 5.40 4.43 9.01
N LEU A 184 5.11 5.26 8.02
CA LEU A 184 5.90 5.39 6.79
C LEU A 184 7.39 5.61 7.05
N PRO A 185 7.85 6.49 7.97
CA PRO A 185 9.28 6.66 8.24
C PRO A 185 9.95 5.38 8.75
N THR A 186 9.32 4.71 9.71
CA THR A 186 9.82 3.45 10.27
C THR A 186 9.83 2.32 9.23
N LEU A 187 8.86 2.34 8.31
CA LEU A 187 8.79 1.36 7.22
C LEU A 187 9.88 1.63 6.17
N ALA A 188 10.08 2.89 5.80
CA ALA A 188 11.17 3.34 4.93
C ALA A 188 12.52 2.88 5.47
N GLU A 189 12.75 3.07 6.77
CA GLU A 189 13.95 2.61 7.47
C GLU A 189 14.17 1.11 7.31
N LYS A 190 13.16 0.30 7.64
CA LYS A 190 13.26 -1.16 7.57
C LYS A 190 13.47 -1.68 6.16
N VAL A 191 12.79 -1.09 5.18
CA VAL A 191 12.94 -1.48 3.77
C VAL A 191 14.33 -1.10 3.28
N ALA A 192 14.81 0.10 3.59
CA ALA A 192 16.17 0.53 3.24
C ALA A 192 17.23 -0.40 3.84
N LEU A 193 17.16 -0.69 5.14
CA LEU A 193 18.10 -1.57 5.84
C LEU A 193 18.13 -2.99 5.29
N TYR A 194 17.02 -3.46 4.71
CA TYR A 194 16.92 -4.81 4.16
C TYR A 194 17.31 -4.88 2.67
N SER A 195 17.01 -3.83 1.90
CA SER A 195 17.08 -3.89 0.43
C SER A 195 18.21 -3.07 -0.18
N ASP A 196 18.45 -1.84 0.29
CA ASP A 196 19.45 -0.95 -0.29
C ASP A 196 20.78 -0.99 0.48
N PHE A 197 20.73 -1.29 1.78
CA PHE A 197 21.90 -1.43 2.64
C PHE A 197 22.59 -2.80 2.47
N ASN A 198 23.90 -2.77 2.28
CA ASN A 198 24.74 -3.96 2.14
C ASN A 198 25.41 -4.33 3.47
N GLU A 199 25.36 -5.62 3.83
CA GLU A 199 26.05 -6.17 5.01
C GLU A 199 27.57 -6.29 4.80
N LYS A 200 28.04 -6.26 3.56
CA LYS A 200 29.46 -6.38 3.20
C LYS A 200 29.96 -5.05 2.66
N HIS A 201 30.96 -4.47 3.31
CA HIS A 201 31.65 -3.28 2.79
C HIS A 201 32.94 -3.65 2.05
N ARG A 202 33.24 -2.92 0.97
CA ARG A 202 34.49 -3.05 0.21
C ARG A 202 35.54 -2.01 0.59
N CYS A 203 35.27 -1.20 1.61
CA CYS A 203 36.11 -0.08 2.01
C CYS A 203 37.31 -0.57 2.83
N THR A 204 38.48 0.02 2.61
CA THR A 204 39.73 -0.24 3.35
C THR A 204 39.84 0.52 4.68
N ALA A 205 39.01 1.54 4.87
CA ALA A 205 39.08 2.42 6.04
C ALA A 205 38.75 1.68 7.35
N VAL A 206 39.40 2.09 8.44
CA VAL A 206 39.14 1.56 9.78
C VAL A 206 37.85 2.18 10.30
N TRP A 207 36.80 1.36 10.41
CA TRP A 207 35.51 1.78 10.94
C TRP A 207 35.24 1.18 12.33
N PRO A 208 34.34 1.78 13.12
CA PRO A 208 33.90 1.19 14.37
C PRO A 208 33.29 -0.20 14.14
N ALA A 209 33.58 -1.16 15.02
CA ALA A 209 33.02 -2.51 14.97
C ALA A 209 31.48 -2.55 15.10
N SER A 210 30.84 -1.43 15.44
CA SER A 210 29.39 -1.28 15.55
C SER A 210 28.68 -0.97 14.23
N VAL A 211 29.43 -0.75 13.14
CA VAL A 211 28.87 -0.62 11.79
C VAL A 211 28.51 -2.00 11.26
N ASP A 212 27.24 -2.22 10.94
CA ASP A 212 26.73 -3.51 10.46
C ASP A 212 26.33 -3.49 8.99
N LYS A 213 25.84 -2.35 8.49
CA LYS A 213 25.37 -2.21 7.11
C LYS A 213 25.74 -0.85 6.51
N VAL A 214 25.96 -0.82 5.19
CA VAL A 214 26.34 0.41 4.47
C VAL A 214 25.64 0.59 3.13
N VAL A 215 25.42 1.86 2.75
CA VAL A 215 25.04 2.29 1.39
C VAL A 215 26.19 3.09 0.80
N PHE A 216 26.58 2.80 -0.45
CA PHE A 216 27.66 3.51 -1.13
C PHE A 216 27.15 4.80 -1.77
N LEU A 217 27.83 5.91 -1.45
CA LEU A 217 27.56 7.23 -2.01
C LEU A 217 28.55 7.54 -3.14
N TYR A 218 28.21 8.46 -4.04
CA TYR A 218 29.05 8.78 -5.21
C TYR A 218 30.37 9.46 -4.84
N ASP A 219 30.46 10.15 -3.70
CA ASP A 219 31.60 10.99 -3.31
C ASP A 219 32.73 10.24 -2.59
N GLY A 220 32.84 8.92 -2.78
CA GLY A 220 33.78 8.10 -2.01
C GLY A 220 33.42 8.03 -0.51
N ASN A 221 32.16 8.31 -0.18
CA ASN A 221 31.61 8.18 1.16
C ASN A 221 30.61 7.01 1.20
N VAL A 222 30.31 6.53 2.40
CA VAL A 222 29.23 5.57 2.64
C VAL A 222 28.32 6.10 3.73
N LEU A 223 27.03 5.82 3.62
CA LEU A 223 26.11 5.95 4.75
C LEU A 223 26.13 4.64 5.52
N ALA A 224 26.63 4.66 6.75
CA ALA A 224 26.70 3.50 7.61
C ALA A 224 25.57 3.52 8.64
N HIS A 225 24.97 2.35 8.86
CA HIS A 225 24.08 2.12 9.98
C HIS A 225 24.90 1.64 11.18
N ILE A 226 24.65 2.26 12.34
CA ILE A 226 25.30 1.93 13.61
C ILE A 226 24.31 1.16 14.48
N SER A 227 24.44 -0.16 14.48
CA SER A 227 23.53 -1.09 15.16
C SER A 227 23.31 -0.80 16.66
N LYS A 228 24.32 -0.26 17.36
CA LYS A 228 24.24 0.05 18.80
C LYS A 228 23.35 1.26 19.11
N THR A 229 23.40 2.29 18.27
CA THR A 229 22.68 3.57 18.49
C THR A 229 21.45 3.72 17.59
N ARG A 230 21.31 2.87 16.57
CA ARG A 230 20.33 3.02 15.47
C ARG A 230 20.43 4.39 14.79
N ASN A 231 21.66 4.87 14.65
CA ASN A 231 21.97 6.11 13.95
C ASN A 231 22.60 5.83 12.59
N TYR A 232 22.47 6.82 11.71
CA TYR A 232 23.06 6.84 10.39
C TYR A 232 24.16 7.89 10.36
N GLU A 233 25.36 7.48 10.00
CA GLU A 233 26.53 8.37 9.92
C GLU A 233 27.27 8.16 8.60
N VAL A 234 27.81 9.25 8.07
CA VAL A 234 28.57 9.20 6.81
C VAL A 234 30.04 8.96 7.13
N PHE A 235 30.63 7.92 6.53
CA PHE A 235 32.04 7.59 6.67
C PHE A 235 32.77 7.67 5.32
N PRO A 236 34.06 8.04 5.32
CA PRO A 236 34.87 7.94 4.11
C PRO A 236 35.12 6.47 3.75
N CYS A 237 35.11 6.19 2.44
CA CYS A 237 35.36 4.88 1.86
C CYS A 237 36.39 4.99 0.73
N SER A 238 37.56 4.38 0.93
CA SER A 238 38.48 4.09 -0.17
C SER A 238 38.23 2.66 -0.65
N PRO A 239 37.73 2.45 -1.88
CA PRO A 239 37.46 1.12 -2.40
C PRO A 239 38.75 0.31 -2.55
N ARG A 240 38.69 -0.97 -2.21
CA ARG A 240 39.74 -1.95 -2.56
C ARG A 240 39.76 -2.25 -4.04
#